data_AF-A0A2M8N584-F1
#
_entry.id   AF-A0A2M8N584-F1
#
_cell.length_a   1.000
_cell.length_b   1.000
_cell.length_c   1.000
_cell.angle_alpha   90.00
_cell.angle_beta   90.00
_cell.angle_gamma   90.00
#
_symmetry.space_group_name_H-M   'P 1'
#
loop_
_entity.id
_entity.type
_entity.pdbx_description
1 polymer ?
#
loop_
_entity_poly.entity_id
_entity_poly.type
_entity_poly.pdbx_seq_one_letter_code
_entity_poly.pdbx_strand_id
1 'polypeptide(L)' 'MNGLLLDGFNLMLVGMGMVFAFLVLLVFATAFMSKLVLRYMPEPAVTLDPTPPSPASKPSEDAQLMAVITAA' A
#
# COMPACT_ATOMS: atom_id res chain seq x y z
N MET A 1 13.25 -47.72 -11.65
CA MET A 1 12.76 -46.86 -10.56
C MET A 1 12.73 -45.35 -10.92
N ASN A 2 12.68 -44.95 -12.20
CA ASN A 2 12.78 -43.53 -12.59
C ASN A 2 11.44 -42.82 -12.86
N GLY A 3 10.32 -43.55 -12.83
CA GLY A 3 8.99 -43.02 -13.16
C GLY A 3 8.32 -42.28 -12.00
N LEU A 4 8.42 -42.80 -10.78
CA LEU A 4 7.70 -42.26 -9.62
C LEU A 4 8.12 -40.83 -9.24
N LEU A 5 9.40 -40.49 -9.41
CA LEU A 5 9.89 -39.11 -9.19
C LEU A 5 9.30 -38.14 -10.23
N LEU A 6 9.16 -38.60 -11.47
CA LEU A 6 8.63 -37.81 -12.57
C LEU A 6 7.11 -37.63 -12.43
N ASP A 7 6.40 -38.67 -11.98
CA ASP A 7 4.98 -38.61 -11.63
C ASP A 7 4.73 -37.70 -10.43
N GLY A 8 5.57 -37.78 -9.39
CA GLY A 8 5.51 -36.88 -8.23
C GLY A 8 5.78 -35.42 -8.60
N PHE A 9 6.74 -35.17 -9.50
CA PHE A 9 7.01 -33.84 -10.03
C PHE A 9 5.82 -33.30 -10.85
N ASN A 10 5.19 -34.15 -11.67
CA ASN A 10 4.02 -33.78 -12.45
C ASN A 10 2.83 -33.43 -11.55
N LEU A 11 2.58 -34.23 -10.51
CA LEU A 11 1.56 -33.96 -9.49
C LEU A 11 1.85 -32.65 -8.72
N MET A 12 3.11 -32.39 -8.37
CA MET A 12 3.51 -31.15 -7.70
C MET A 12 3.30 -29.95 -8.62
N LEU A 13 3.65 -30.05 -9.90
CA LEU A 13 3.45 -28.97 -10.88
C LEU A 13 1.97 -28.66 -11.07
N VAL A 14 1.11 -29.68 -11.17
CA VAL A 14 -0.34 -29.52 -11.29
C VAL A 14 -0.94 -28.92 -10.02
N GLY A 15 -0.58 -29.44 -8.84
CA GLY A 15 -1.07 -28.96 -7.56
C GLY A 15 -0.63 -27.52 -7.27
N MET A 16 0.65 -27.22 -7.44
CA MET A 16 1.21 -25.87 -7.27
C MET A 16 0.66 -24.90 -8.32
N GLY A 17 0.48 -25.34 -9.56
CA GLY A 17 -0.09 -24.53 -10.64
C GLY A 17 -1.54 -24.14 -10.39
N MET A 18 -2.37 -25.06 -9.89
CA MET A 18 -3.77 -24.77 -9.56
C MET A 18 -3.88 -23.76 -8.41
N VAL A 19 -3.08 -23.95 -7.35
CA VAL A 19 -3.02 -23.00 -6.23
C VAL A 19 -2.52 -21.64 -6.71
N PHE A 20 -1.46 -21.60 -7.53
CA PHE A 20 -0.94 -20.35 -8.10
C PHE A 20 -2.01 -19.64 -8.96
N ALA A 21 -2.69 -20.36 -9.84
CA ALA A 21 -3.77 -19.81 -10.64
C ALA A 21 -4.92 -19.25 -9.77
N PHE A 22 -5.27 -19.97 -8.70
CA PHE A 22 -6.28 -19.51 -7.74
C PHE A 22 -5.83 -18.24 -7.02
N LEU A 23 -4.58 -18.17 -6.55
CA LEU A 23 -4.04 -16.97 -5.92
C LEU A 23 -3.98 -15.78 -6.88
N VAL A 24 -3.55 -16.00 -8.13
CA VAL A 24 -3.57 -14.96 -9.16
C VAL A 24 -4.99 -14.44 -9.37
N LEU A 25 -5.98 -15.34 -9.45
CA LEU A 25 -7.38 -14.96 -9.56
C LEU A 25 -7.83 -14.13 -8.36
N LEU A 26 -7.47 -14.52 -7.13
CA LEU A 26 -7.77 -13.74 -5.93
C LEU A 26 -7.09 -12.36 -5.92
N VAL A 27 -5.84 -12.27 -6.38
CA VAL A 27 -5.13 -10.98 -6.52
C VAL A 27 -5.85 -10.09 -7.53
N PHE A 28 -6.31 -10.65 -8.67
CA PHE A 28 -7.12 -9.88 -9.62
C PHE A 28 -8.46 -9.46 -9.05
N ALA A 29 -9.15 -10.32 -8.31
CA ALA A 29 -10.43 -10.01 -7.68
C ALA A 29 -10.28 -8.88 -6.64
N THR A 30 -9.26 -8.96 -5.78
CA THR A 30 -8.95 -7.93 -4.79
C THR A 30 -8.48 -6.63 -5.43
N ALA A 31 -7.68 -6.69 -6.50
CA ALA A 31 -7.28 -5.51 -7.26
C ALA A 31 -8.47 -4.85 -7.97
N PHE A 32 -9.40 -5.65 -8.51
CA PHE A 32 -10.65 -5.15 -9.08
C PHE A 32 -11.49 -4.46 -8.02
N MET A 33 -11.65 -5.09 -6.85
CA MET A 33 -12.34 -4.48 -5.71
C MET A 33 -11.67 -3.18 -5.27
N SER A 34 -10.34 -3.14 -5.19
CA SER A 34 -9.58 -1.91 -4.88
C SER A 34 -9.86 -0.82 -5.92
N LYS A 35 -9.78 -1.13 -7.22
CA LYS A 35 -10.11 -0.16 -8.28
C LYS A 35 -11.56 0.31 -8.26
N LEU A 36 -12.49 -0.59 -7.97
CA LEU A 36 -13.91 -0.25 -7.80
C LEU A 36 -14.08 0.70 -6.63
N VAL A 37 -13.47 0.39 -5.48
CA VAL A 37 -13.53 1.25 -4.30
C VAL A 37 -12.96 2.63 -4.61
N LEU A 38 -11.74 2.74 -5.17
CA LEU A 38 -11.16 4.05 -5.53
C LEU A 38 -11.99 4.83 -6.57
N ARG A 39 -12.74 4.13 -7.44
CA ARG A 39 -13.53 4.76 -8.51
C ARG A 39 -14.93 5.19 -8.04
N TYR A 40 -15.58 4.37 -7.22
CA TYR A 40 -16.96 4.59 -6.76
C TYR A 40 -17.04 5.28 -5.39
N MET A 41 -16.03 5.08 -4.55
CA MET A 41 -15.76 5.84 -3.33
C MET A 41 -14.43 6.57 -3.55
N PRO A 42 -14.38 7.60 -4.41
CA PRO A 42 -13.25 8.51 -4.37
C PRO A 42 -13.21 9.05 -2.94
N GLU A 43 -12.28 8.52 -2.13
CA GLU A 43 -11.78 9.31 -1.01
C GLU A 43 -11.45 10.66 -1.62
N PRO A 44 -11.93 11.77 -1.05
CA PRO A 44 -11.46 13.07 -1.47
C PRO A 44 -9.95 12.96 -1.40
N ALA A 45 -9.31 12.90 -2.57
CA ALA A 45 -7.89 13.06 -2.65
C ALA A 45 -7.70 14.34 -1.84
N VAL A 46 -6.99 14.25 -0.72
CA VAL A 46 -6.42 15.44 -0.11
C VAL A 46 -5.55 15.94 -1.24
N THR A 47 -6.13 16.80 -2.07
CA THR A 47 -5.38 17.65 -2.95
C THR A 47 -4.53 18.38 -1.95
N LEU A 48 -3.28 17.95 -1.85
CA LEU A 48 -2.23 18.89 -1.56
C LEU A 48 -2.26 19.84 -2.74
N ASP A 49 -3.27 20.72 -2.75
CA ASP A 49 -3.23 21.95 -3.50
C ASP A 49 -1.87 22.53 -3.13
N PRO A 50 -1.01 22.85 -4.11
CA PRO A 50 0.23 23.53 -3.82
C PRO A 50 -0.15 24.82 -3.10
N THR A 51 -0.07 24.78 -1.77
CA THR A 51 -0.28 25.93 -0.90
C THR A 51 0.66 27.00 -1.43
N PRO A 52 0.17 28.17 -1.84
CA PRO A 52 1.06 29.28 -2.14
C PRO A 52 1.91 29.50 -0.89
N PRO A 53 3.23 29.72 -1.01
CA PRO A 53 4.08 29.91 0.15
C PRO A 53 3.51 31.06 0.99
N SER A 54 2.89 30.71 2.12
CA SER A 54 2.41 31.69 3.09
C SER A 54 3.65 32.44 3.59
N PRO A 55 3.62 33.78 3.65
CA PRO A 55 4.73 34.53 4.20
C PRO A 55 4.97 34.04 5.63
N ALA A 56 6.19 33.60 5.88
CA ALA A 56 6.66 33.19 7.19
C ALA A 56 6.42 34.30 8.22
N SER A 57 6.29 33.87 9.48
CA SER A 57 6.50 34.60 10.74
C SER A 57 5.24 34.92 11.54
N LYS A 58 4.85 33.99 12.42
CA LYS A 58 4.41 34.35 13.78
C LYS A 58 5.60 34.13 14.72
N PRO A 59 6.35 35.20 15.10
CA PRO A 59 7.52 35.07 15.97
C PRO A 59 7.18 34.62 17.41
N SER A 60 5.90 34.54 17.78
CA SER A 60 5.47 34.29 19.16
C SER A 60 5.56 32.83 19.58
N GLU A 61 5.28 31.89 18.67
CA GLU A 61 5.24 30.47 19.00
C GLU A 61 6.65 29.90 19.14
N ASP A 62 7.55 30.25 18.20
CA ASP A 62 8.98 29.89 18.28
C ASP A 62 9.67 30.52 19.49
N ALA A 63 9.36 31.77 19.83
CA ALA A 63 9.91 32.43 21.02
C ALA A 63 9.45 31.74 22.32
N GLN A 64 8.20 31.29 22.38
CA GLN A 64 7.66 30.58 23.54
C GLN A 64 8.26 29.18 23.67
N LEU A 65 8.43 28.44 22.57
CA LEU A 65 9.07 27.12 22.58
C LEU A 65 10.55 27.22 22.98
N MET A 66 11.26 28.24 22.50
CA MET A 66 12.66 28.46 22.84
C MET A 66 12.84 28.89 24.31
N ALA A 67 11.92 29.68 24.85
CA ALA A 67 11.92 30.03 26.28
C ALA A 67 11.72 28.80 27.18
N VAL A 68 10.86 27.85 26.80
CA VAL A 68 10.66 26.60 27.56
C VAL A 68 11.89 25.70 27.50
N ILE A 69 12.56 25.61 26.34
CA ILE A 69 13.75 24.77 26.18
C ILE A 69 14.95 25.33 26.97
N THR A 70 15.09 26.65 27.07
CA THR A 70 16.23 27.25 27.81
C THR A 70 16.02 27.30 29.32
N ALA A 71 14.78 27.17 29.79
CA ALA A 71 14.42 27.22 31.20
C ALA A 71 14.48 25.85 31.92
N ALA A 72 14.61 24.76 31.16
CA ALA A 72 14.84 23.40 31.66
C ALA A 72 16.34 23.08 31.73
#